data_AF-A0A2X2BDT1-F1
#
_entry.id   AF-A0A2X2BDT1-F1
#
_cell.length_a   1.000
_cell.length_b   1.000
_cell.length_c   1.000
_cell.angle_alpha   90.00
_cell.angle_beta   90.00
_cell.angle_gamma   90.00
#
_symmetry.space_group_name_H-M   'P 1'
#
loop_
_entity.id
_entity.type
_entity.pdbx_description
1 polymer ?
#
loop_
_entity_poly.entity_id
_entity_poly.type
_entity_poly.pdbx_seq_one_letter_code
_entity_poly.pdbx_strand_id
1 'polypeptide(L)' 'MHEKELEHAVISGLLAGGASQDAYEVLATLPEEAFSSRYFRNVYKEIKKQALASSLIDPFFYC' A
#
# COMPACT_ATOMS: atom_id res chain seq x y z
N MET A 1 11.58 -4.83 -16.30
CA MET A 1 11.26 -4.64 -14.88
C MET A 1 10.69 -5.92 -14.34
N HIS A 2 11.14 -6.39 -13.18
CA HIS A 2 10.55 -7.56 -12.53
C HIS A 2 9.27 -7.13 -11.80
N GLU A 3 8.19 -7.92 -11.91
CA GLU A 3 6.87 -7.65 -11.32
C GLU A 3 6.96 -7.31 -9.81
N LYS A 4 7.86 -7.98 -9.09
CA LYS A 4 8.14 -7.71 -7.67
C LYS A 4 8.74 -6.33 -7.40
N GLU A 5 9.53 -5.77 -8.31
CA GLU A 5 10.12 -4.44 -8.15
C GLU A 5 9.05 -3.36 -8.30
N LEU A 6 8.09 -3.57 -9.22
CA LEU A 6 6.94 -2.69 -9.38
C LEU A 6 6.01 -2.75 -8.17
N GLU A 7 5.70 -3.95 -7.66
CA GLU A 7 4.91 -4.11 -6.43
C GLU A 7 5.58 -3.43 -5.23
N HIS A 8 6.90 -3.60 -5.09
CA HIS A 8 7.67 -2.94 -4.05
C HIS A 8 7.62 -1.41 -4.19
N ALA A 9 7.79 -0.90 -5.42
CA ALA A 9 7.74 0.54 -5.69
C ALA A 9 6.39 1.15 -5.29
N VAL A 10 5.26 0.47 -5.59
CA VAL A 10 3.92 0.91 -5.20
C VAL A 10 3.77 0.99 -3.69
N ILE A 11 4.19 -0.05 -2.96
CA ILE A 11 4.15 -0.05 -1.48
C ILE A 11 5.02 1.06 -0.91
N SER A 12 6.24 1.24 -1.43
CA SER A 12 7.12 2.32 -0.98
C SER A 12 6.55 3.70 -1.28
N GLY A 13 5.85 3.88 -2.40
CA GLY A 13 5.19 5.13 -2.76
C GLY A 13 4.04 5.46 -1.83
N LEU A 14 3.23 4.46 -1.45
CA LEU A 14 2.15 4.64 -0.47
C LEU A 14 2.68 5.00 0.91
N LEU A 15 3.75 4.34 1.35
CA LEU A 15 4.39 4.64 2.64
C LEU A 15 5.07 6.01 2.65
N ALA A 16 5.72 6.41 1.55
CA ALA A 16 6.36 7.72 1.44
C ALA A 16 5.36 8.86 1.27
N GLY A 17 4.25 8.62 0.57
CA GLY A 17 3.19 9.60 0.35
C GLY A 17 2.31 9.85 1.58
N GLY A 18 2.29 8.92 2.54
CA GLY A 18 1.45 9.00 3.72
C GLY A 18 -0.05 9.05 3.37
N ALA A 19 -0.87 9.62 4.25
CA ALA A 19 -2.31 9.79 4.04
C ALA A 19 -2.65 10.95 3.08
N SER A 20 -2.01 10.98 1.91
CA SER A 20 -2.28 11.95 0.85
C SER A 20 -3.50 11.55 0.02
N GLN A 21 -4.12 12.52 -0.66
CA GLN A 21 -5.27 12.26 -1.54
C GLN A 21 -4.92 11.26 -2.65
N ASP A 22 -3.74 11.38 -3.24
CA ASP A 22 -3.22 10.45 -4.27
C ASP A 22 -3.12 9.01 -3.72
N ALA A 23 -2.69 8.84 -2.47
CA ALA A 23 -2.64 7.53 -1.84
C ALA A 23 -4.05 6.92 -1.66
N TYR A 24 -5.04 7.73 -1.28
CA TYR A 24 -6.44 7.27 -1.20
C TYR A 24 -7.03 6.91 -2.56
N GLU A 25 -6.70 7.67 -3.61
CA GLU A 25 -7.12 7.34 -4.98
C GLU A 25 -6.53 6.00 -5.43
N VAL A 26 -5.26 5.73 -5.13
CA VAL A 26 -4.64 4.43 -5.39
C VAL A 26 -5.30 3.31 -4.57
N LEU A 27 -5.61 3.56 -3.29
CA LEU A 27 -6.30 2.58 -2.41
C LEU A 27 -7.73 2.28 -2.86
N ALA A 28 -8.40 3.24 -3.51
CA ALA A 28 -9.74 3.10 -4.04
C ALA A 28 -9.77 2.40 -5.40
N THR A 29 -8.73 2.58 -6.22
CA THR A 29 -8.68 2.08 -7.61
C THR A 29 -7.96 0.73 -7.74
N LEU A 30 -6.95 0.47 -6.93
CA LEU A 30 -6.14 -0.74 -7.02
C LEU A 30 -6.71 -1.86 -6.13
N PRO A 31 -7.16 -2.98 -6.70
CA PRO A 31 -7.57 -4.13 -5.91
C PRO A 31 -6.36 -4.86 -5.32
N GLU A 32 -6.56 -5.50 -4.17
CA GLU A 32 -5.52 -6.25 -3.47
C GLU A 32 -5.01 -7.43 -4.32
N GLU A 33 -5.89 -7.95 -5.18
CA GLU A 33 -5.61 -9.02 -6.14
C GLU A 33 -4.58 -8.64 -7.20
N ALA A 34 -4.31 -7.34 -7.40
CA ALA A 34 -3.31 -6.85 -8.35
C ALA A 34 -1.87 -7.21 -7.94
N PHE A 35 -1.63 -7.50 -6.66
CA PHE A 35 -0.32 -7.96 -6.19
C PHE A 35 -0.20 -9.48 -6.39
N SER A 36 0.80 -9.91 -7.16
CA SER A 36 1.18 -11.31 -7.36
C SER A 36 1.84 -11.91 -6.11
N SER A 37 2.59 -11.09 -5.37
CA SER A 37 3.23 -11.52 -4.12
C SER A 37 2.25 -11.53 -2.96
N ARG A 38 2.10 -12.71 -2.34
CA ARG A 38 1.32 -12.84 -1.09
C ARG A 38 1.82 -11.90 0.00
N TYR A 39 3.13 -11.66 0.05
CA TYR A 39 3.73 -10.74 1.02
C TYR A 39 3.27 -9.31 0.78
N PHE A 40 3.41 -8.78 -0.45
CA PHE A 40 3.00 -7.41 -0.76
C PHE A 40 1.49 -7.21 -0.66
N ARG A 41 0.70 -8.24 -0.99
CA ARG A 41 -0.76 -8.23 -0.78
C ARG A 41 -1.14 -8.07 0.69
N ASN A 42 -0.44 -8.75 1.60
CA ASN A 42 -0.69 -8.63 3.04
C ASN A 42 -0.29 -7.24 3.56
N VAL A 43 0.86 -6.72 3.13
CA VAL A 43 1.30 -5.37 3.51
C VAL A 43 0.30 -4.31 3.01
N TYR A 44 -0.13 -4.42 1.76
CA TYR A 44 -1.11 -3.51 1.16
C TYR A 44 -2.47 -3.54 1.90
N LYS A 45 -2.94 -4.73 2.30
CA LYS A 45 -4.16 -4.89 3.11
C LYS A 45 -4.09 -4.11 4.43
N GLU A 46 -2.98 -4.23 5.14
CA GLU A 46 -2.79 -3.54 6.41
C GLU A 46 -2.66 -2.02 6.20
N ILE A 47 -1.98 -1.56 5.14
CA ILE A 47 -1.94 -0.14 4.75
C ILE A 47 -3.35 0.38 4.50
N LYS A 48 -4.14 -0.33 3.69
CA LYS A 48 -5.52 0.06 3.37
C LYS A 48 -6.39 0.12 4.62
N LYS A 49 -6.24 -0.84 5.53
CA LYS A 49 -6.97 -0.87 6.80
C LYS A 49 -6.60 0.31 7.70
N GLN A 50 -5.32 0.65 7.82
CA GLN A 50 -4.86 1.80 8.61
C GLN A 50 -5.31 3.13 8.01
N ALA A 51 -5.22 3.27 6.69
CA ALA A 51 -5.70 4.45 5.97
C ALA A 51 -7.20 4.67 6.20
N LEU A 52 -8.02 3.61 6.15
CA LEU A 52 -9.47 3.71 6.37
C LEU A 52 -9.87 3.90 7.84
N ALA A 53 -9.11 3.34 8.78
CA ALA A 53 -9.46 3.38 10.20
C ALA A 53 -8.97 4.63 10.93
N SER A 54 -7.76 5.11 10.59
CA SER A 54 -7.05 6.13 11.37
C SER A 54 -6.62 7.32 10.52
N SER A 55 -6.92 7.34 9.23
CA SER A 55 -6.41 8.31 8.26
C SER A 55 -4.88 8.47 8.32
N LEU A 56 -4.18 7.40 8.69
CA LEU A 56 -2.74 7.38 8.88
C LEU A 56 -2.17 6.20 8.09
N ILE A 57 -1.12 6.48 7.34
CA ILE A 57 -0.28 5.48 6.69
C ILE A 57 1.09 5.62 7.34
N ASP A 58 1.38 4.78 8.32
CA ASP A 58 2.63 4.83 9.09
C ASP A 58 3.52 3.62 8.79
N PRO A 59 4.71 3.80 8.20
CA PRO A 59 5.64 2.71 7.93
C PRO A 59 6.17 2.01 9.20
N PHE A 60 6.08 2.61 10.39
CA PHE A 60 6.57 2.02 11.64
C PHE A 60 5.68 0.92 12.23
N PHE A 61 4.46 0.73 11.72
CA PHE A 61 3.55 -0.30 12.22
C PHE A 61 3.73 -1.69 11.57
N TYR A 62 4.69 -1.85 10.65
CA TYR A 62 4.92 -3.10 9.90
C TYR A 62 6.16 -3.90 10.36
N CYS A 63 6.72 -3.60 11.54
CA CYS A 63 7.81 -4.37 12.16
C CYS A 63 7.29 -5.40 13.16
#